data_AF-A0AAV4H9Z2-F1
#
_entry.id   AF-A0AAV4H9Z2-F1
#
_cell.length_a   1.000
_cell.length_b   1.000
_cell.length_c   1.000
_cell.angle_alpha   90.00
_cell.angle_beta   90.00
_cell.angle_gamma   90.00
#
_symmetry.space_group_name_H-M   'P 1'
#
loop_
_entity.id
_entity.type
_entity.pdbx_description
1 polymer ?
#
loop_
_entity_poly.entity_id
_entity_poly.type
_entity_poly.pdbx_seq_one_letter_code
_entity_poly.pdbx_strand_id
1 'polypeptide(L)'
;MKRENSKNCLTKSSQYNQNSFHQKNICINDVNGQALTEPDEVLKRWNSYGTHLFGYPNKKETKDAYKVAQQDVEPEPLISEVEAAIKDLKAGKSPGLDNIPA
;
A
#
# COMPACT_ATOMS: atom_id res chain seq x y z
N MET A 1 26.16 36.18 25.10
CA MET A 1 25.38 34.93 24.93
C MET A 1 25.52 34.47 23.48
N LYS A 2 26.48 33.58 23.19
CA LYS A 2 26.89 33.23 21.82
C LYS A 2 26.05 32.05 21.29
N ARG A 3 25.48 32.21 20.09
CA ARG A 3 24.71 31.18 19.37
C ARG A 3 25.67 30.17 18.73
N GLU A 4 26.29 29.32 19.54
CA GLU A 4 27.27 28.33 19.05
C GLU A 4 26.65 26.95 18.77
N ASN A 5 25.36 26.75 19.07
CA ASN A 5 24.72 25.42 19.04
C ASN A 5 24.04 25.04 17.71
N SER A 6 23.95 25.94 16.71
CA SER A 6 23.20 25.66 15.47
C SER A 6 24.00 24.92 14.41
N LYS A 7 25.33 24.98 14.40
CA LYS A 7 26.16 24.30 13.38
C LYS A 7 26.42 22.83 13.71
N ASN A 8 26.26 22.43 14.97
CA ASN A 8 26.47 21.05 15.44
C ASN A 8 25.26 20.13 15.24
N CYS A 9 24.06 20.65 14.97
CA CYS A 9 22.90 19.80 14.68
C CYS A 9 22.90 19.29 13.24
N LEU A 10 23.39 20.09 12.29
CA LEU A 10 23.46 19.73 10.87
C LEU A 10 24.59 18.74 10.56
N THR A 11 25.69 18.76 11.31
CA THR A 11 26.81 17.82 11.11
C THR A 11 26.55 16.45 11.72
N LYS A 12 25.76 16.38 12.81
CA LYS A 12 25.37 15.11 13.45
C LYS A 12 24.31 14.33 12.66
N SER A 13 23.43 15.01 11.92
CA SER A 13 22.44 14.33 11.06
C SER A 13 23.07 13.72 9.80
N SER A 14 24.19 14.26 9.31
CA SER A 14 24.93 13.70 8.17
C SER A 14 25.65 12.38 8.51
N GLN A 15 26.05 12.18 9.77
CA GLN A 15 26.72 10.96 10.23
C GLN A 15 25.75 9.78 10.48
N TYR A 16 24.45 10.05 10.64
CA TYR A 16 23.46 9.04 11.06
C TYR A 16 22.77 8.27 9.93
N ASN A 17 23.17 8.45 8.66
CA ASN A 17 22.47 7.87 7.52
C ASN A 17 23.38 7.17 6.49
N GLN A 18 24.51 6.61 6.94
CA GLN A 18 25.41 5.82 6.10
C GLN A 18 25.32 4.30 6.38
N ASN A 19 24.80 3.89 7.54
CA ASN A 19 24.83 2.49 8.00
C ASN A 19 23.61 1.63 7.62
N SER A 20 22.73 2.09 6.72
CA SER A 20 21.60 1.27 6.26
C SER A 20 21.27 1.42 4.77
N PHE A 21 22.18 1.99 3.97
CA PHE A 21 22.00 1.97 2.51
C PHE A 21 22.30 0.57 1.97
N HIS A 22 21.31 -0.30 2.07
CA HIS A 22 21.31 -1.57 1.36
C HIS A 22 20.91 -1.27 -0.08
N GLN A 23 21.88 -1.33 -1.01
CA GLN A 23 21.58 -1.35 -2.43
C GLN A 23 20.63 -2.52 -2.68
N LYS A 24 19.35 -2.21 -2.92
CA LYS A 24 18.38 -3.23 -3.32
C LYS A 24 18.77 -3.64 -4.73
N ASN A 25 19.38 -4.83 -4.87
CA ASN A 25 19.54 -5.45 -6.18
C ASN A 25 18.15 -5.81 -6.69
N ILE A 26 17.55 -4.91 -7.47
CA ILE A 26 16.23 -5.14 -8.08
C ILE A 26 16.49 -5.92 -9.37
N CYS A 27 16.33 -7.24 -9.29
CA CYS A 27 16.37 -8.13 -10.45
C CYS A 27 14.94 -8.58 -10.75
N ILE A 28 14.47 -8.37 -11.98
CA ILE A 28 13.16 -8.85 -12.43
C ILE A 28 13.28 -9.59 -13.76
N ASN A 29 12.40 -10.55 -14.01
CA ASN A 29 12.42 -11.29 -15.27
C ASN A 29 11.63 -10.57 -16.35
N ASP A 30 12.20 -10.51 -17.54
CA ASP A 30 11.50 -10.12 -18.76
C ASP A 30 10.48 -11.19 -19.20
N VAL A 31 9.66 -10.88 -20.20
CA VAL A 31 8.65 -11.79 -20.77
C VAL A 31 9.26 -13.10 -21.26
N ASN A 32 10.50 -13.06 -21.75
CA ASN A 32 11.24 -14.25 -22.21
C ASN A 32 11.95 -15.02 -21.07
N GLY A 33 11.77 -14.59 -19.81
CA GLY A 33 12.42 -15.20 -18.65
C GLY A 33 13.86 -14.76 -18.40
N GLN A 34 14.37 -13.77 -19.14
CA GLN A 34 15.70 -13.19 -18.93
C GLN A 34 15.71 -12.24 -17.73
N ALA A 35 16.72 -12.34 -16.87
CA ALA A 35 16.89 -11.45 -15.73
C ALA A 35 17.36 -10.05 -16.17
N LEU A 36 16.58 -9.02 -15.82
CA LEU A 36 16.89 -7.60 -15.98
C LEU A 36 17.37 -7.02 -14.65
N THR A 37 18.53 -6.38 -14.67
CA THR A 37 19.16 -5.77 -13.49
C THR A 37 19.34 -4.25 -13.63
N GLU A 38 19.29 -3.73 -14.85
CA GLU A 38 19.42 -2.29 -15.11
C GLU A 38 18.13 -1.55 -14.70
N PRO A 39 18.23 -0.44 -13.94
CA PRO A 39 17.07 0.23 -13.36
C PRO A 39 16.09 0.76 -14.41
N ASP A 40 16.59 1.24 -15.55
CA ASP A 40 15.77 1.74 -16.64
C ASP A 40 14.99 0.61 -17.33
N GLU A 41 15.59 -0.57 -17.45
CA GLU A 41 14.95 -1.76 -18.04
C GLU A 41 13.90 -2.32 -17.08
N VAL A 42 14.23 -2.36 -15.79
CA VAL A 42 13.31 -2.74 -14.71
C VAL A 42 12.06 -1.83 -14.75
N LEU A 43 12.25 -0.51 -14.83
CA LEU A 43 11.16 0.46 -14.87
C LEU A 43 10.28 0.27 -16.13
N LYS A 44 10.90 0.11 -17.31
CA LYS A 44 10.17 -0.15 -18.56
C LYS A 44 9.35 -1.43 -18.49
N ARG A 45 9.92 -2.49 -17.93
CA ARG A 45 9.23 -3.79 -17.77
C ARG A 45 8.08 -3.72 -16.77
N TRP A 46 8.21 -2.94 -15.69
CA TRP A 46 7.09 -2.64 -14.78
C TRP A 46 5.96 -1.89 -15.47
N ASN A 47 6.30 -0.87 -16.27
CA ASN A 47 5.31 -0.10 -17.03
C ASN A 47 4.57 -1.02 -18.02
N SER A 48 5.31 -1.77 -18.84
CA SER A 48 4.75 -2.73 -19.78
C SER A 48 3.87 -3.79 -19.10
N TYR A 49 4.31 -4.32 -17.96
CA TYR A 49 3.52 -5.27 -17.16
C TYR A 49 2.21 -4.68 -16.68
N GLY A 50 2.26 -3.49 -16.09
CA GLY A 50 1.07 -2.77 -15.60
C GLY A 50 0.10 -2.47 -16.74
N THR A 51 0.62 -2.00 -17.88
CA THR A 51 -0.20 -1.78 -19.08
C THR A 51 -0.76 -3.08 -19.66
N HIS A 52 -0.06 -4.20 -19.58
CA HIS A 52 -0.62 -5.48 -20.02
C HIS A 52 -1.74 -5.97 -19.10
N LEU A 53 -1.55 -5.87 -17.78
CA LEU A 53 -2.54 -6.29 -16.78
C LEU A 53 -3.79 -5.41 -16.76
N PHE A 54 -3.58 -4.09 -16.84
CA PHE A 54 -4.62 -3.10 -16.58
C PHE A 54 -4.98 -2.26 -17.81
N GLY A 55 -4.19 -2.34 -18.87
CA GLY A 55 -4.46 -1.66 -20.14
C GLY A 55 -5.51 -2.42 -20.93
N TYR A 56 -6.77 -2.15 -20.61
CA TYR A 56 -7.89 -2.58 -21.43
C TYR A 56 -7.97 -1.73 -22.71
N PRO A 57 -7.99 -2.32 -23.91
CA PRO A 57 -8.27 -1.58 -25.13
C PRO A 57 -9.79 -1.39 -25.22
N ASN A 58 -10.36 -0.35 -24.60
CA ASN A 58 -11.79 0.00 -24.74
C ASN A 58 -12.71 -1.24 -24.83
N LYS A 59 -12.48 -2.24 -23.98
CA LYS A 59 -13.48 -3.28 -23.79
C LYS A 59 -14.58 -2.53 -23.07
N LYS A 60 -15.61 -2.12 -23.83
CA LYS A 60 -16.94 -1.81 -23.31
C LYS A 60 -17.07 -2.67 -22.09
N GLU A 61 -17.12 -2.08 -20.90
CA GLU A 61 -17.20 -2.82 -19.65
C GLU A 61 -18.28 -3.87 -19.89
N THR A 62 -17.85 -5.11 -20.15
CA THR A 62 -18.78 -6.19 -20.26
C THR A 62 -19.22 -6.28 -18.82
N LYS A 63 -20.42 -5.77 -18.58
CA LYS A 63 -21.26 -6.09 -17.44
C LYS A 63 -21.57 -7.60 -17.38
N ASP A 64 -20.67 -8.44 -17.89
CA ASP A 64 -20.27 -9.70 -17.29
C ASP A 64 -19.51 -9.32 -16.00
N ALA A 65 -20.12 -8.52 -15.12
CA ALA A 65 -20.81 -9.10 -13.98
C ALA A 65 -19.92 -10.20 -13.45
N TYR A 66 -18.98 -9.79 -12.59
CA TYR A 66 -18.70 -10.61 -11.41
C TYR A 66 -20.08 -11.07 -10.95
N LYS A 67 -20.47 -12.28 -11.33
CA LYS A 67 -21.59 -12.95 -10.68
C LYS A 67 -21.03 -13.13 -9.29
N VAL A 68 -21.26 -12.13 -8.44
CA VAL A 68 -21.20 -12.27 -7.01
C VAL A 68 -22.02 -13.52 -6.81
N ALA A 69 -21.33 -14.64 -6.53
CA ALA A 69 -21.99 -15.89 -6.19
C ALA A 69 -23.04 -15.47 -5.18
N GLN A 70 -24.32 -15.77 -5.47
CA GLN A 70 -25.43 -15.29 -4.66
C GLN A 70 -25.02 -15.48 -3.21
N GLN A 71 -24.80 -14.36 -2.52
CA GLN A 71 -24.31 -14.41 -1.15
C GLN A 71 -25.33 -15.26 -0.41
N ASP A 72 -24.85 -16.29 0.29
CA ASP A 72 -25.69 -17.00 1.24
C ASP A 72 -26.40 -15.94 2.07
N VAL A 73 -27.73 -16.04 2.15
CA VAL A 73 -28.54 -15.05 2.87
C VAL A 73 -28.13 -15.15 4.33
N GLU A 74 -27.29 -14.22 4.76
CA GLU A 74 -26.86 -14.13 6.14
C GLU A 74 -28.10 -13.82 7.01
N PRO A 75 -28.28 -14.50 8.15
CA PRO A 75 -29.35 -14.15 9.07
C PRO A 75 -29.15 -12.73 9.59
N GLU A 76 -30.26 -12.11 10.02
CA GLU A 76 -30.17 -10.82 10.70
C GLU A 76 -29.31 -10.95 11.97
N PRO A 77 -28.40 -10.00 12.23
CA PRO A 77 -27.55 -10.05 13.40
C PRO A 77 -28.39 -9.92 14.67
N LEU A 78 -28.03 -10.69 15.69
CA LEU A 78 -28.67 -10.59 17.01
C LEU A 78 -28.19 -9.32 17.71
N ILE A 79 -29.09 -8.69 18.49
CA ILE A 79 -28.73 -7.51 19.30
C ILE A 79 -27.53 -7.82 20.21
N SER A 80 -27.47 -9.03 20.78
CA SER A 80 -26.34 -9.46 21.62
C SER A 80 -25.01 -9.51 20.88
N GLU A 81 -25.00 -9.85 19.59
CA GLU A 81 -23.78 -9.88 18.77
C GLU A 81 -23.30 -8.45 18.51
N VAL A 82 -24.23 -7.54 18.19
CA VAL A 82 -23.92 -6.12 18.02
C VAL A 82 -23.35 -5.53 19.31
N GLU A 83 -23.95 -5.82 20.45
CA GLU A 83 -23.43 -5.38 21.76
C GLU A 83 -22.03 -5.92 22.06
N ALA A 84 -21.77 -7.19 21.75
CA ALA A 84 -20.44 -7.79 21.93
C ALA A 84 -19.41 -7.14 21.00
N ALA A 85 -19.75 -6.92 19.73
CA ALA A 85 -18.87 -6.29 18.76
C ALA A 85 -18.51 -4.85 19.16
N ILE A 86 -19.47 -4.08 19.68
CA ILE A 86 -19.22 -2.72 20.18
C ILE A 86 -18.25 -2.76 21.37
N LYS A 87 -18.39 -3.74 22.28
CA LYS A 87 -17.47 -3.90 23.43
C LYS A 87 -16.06 -4.30 23.00
N ASP A 88 -15.94 -5.09 21.94
CA ASP A 88 -14.66 -5.58 21.42
C ASP A 88 -13.94 -4.56 20.51
N LEU A 89 -14.56 -3.40 20.23
CA LEU A 89 -13.91 -2.34 19.46
C LEU A 89 -12.66 -1.83 20.19
N LYS A 90 -11.53 -1.81 19.47
CA LYS A 90 -10.30 -1.20 19.97
C LYS A 90 -10.49 0.31 20.11
N ALA A 91 -10.31 0.80 21.33
CA ALA A 91 -10.31 2.22 21.64
C ALA A 91 -9.16 2.97 20.92
N GLY A 92 -9.38 4.27 20.67
CA GLY A 92 -8.35 5.16 20.15
C GLY A 92 -8.13 5.07 18.64
N LYS A 93 -9.09 4.50 17.89
CA LYS A 93 -9.10 4.66 16.43
C LYS A 93 -9.46 6.11 16.09
N SER A 94 -8.85 6.61 15.02
CA SER A 94 -9.19 7.93 14.50
C SER A 94 -10.66 7.99 14.07
N PRO A 95 -11.35 9.13 14.31
CA PRO A 95 -12.74 9.29 13.90
C PRO A 95 -12.91 9.15 12.38
N GLY A 96 -14.08 8.67 11.96
CA GLY A 96 -14.47 8.61 10.56
C GLY A 96 -14.81 9.99 9.98
N LEU A 97 -15.38 10.00 8.78
CA LEU A 97 -15.89 11.23 8.14
C LEU A 97 -17.02 11.89 8.95
N ASP A 98 -17.77 11.07 9.69
CA ASP A 98 -18.80 11.48 10.66
C ASP A 98 -18.23 12.06 11.95
N ASN A 99 -16.90 12.01 12.11
CA ASN A 99 -16.16 12.48 13.26
C ASN A 99 -16.55 11.79 14.59
N ILE A 100 -17.03 10.54 14.51
CA ILE A 100 -17.35 9.71 15.68
C ILE A 100 -16.14 8.80 15.97
N PRO A 101 -15.54 8.87 17.18
CA PRO A 101 -14.45 7.99 17.58
C PRO A 101 -14.96 6.60 18.00
N ALA A 102 -14.07 5.60 17.93
CA ALA A 102 -14.32 4.25 18.42
C ALA A 102 -13.99 4.07 19.91
#